data_AF-A0A3C0ZGJ8-F1
#
_entry.id   AF-A0A3C0ZGJ8-F1
#
_cell.length_a   1.000
_cell.length_b   1.000
_cell.length_c   1.000
_cell.angle_alpha   90.00
_cell.angle_beta   90.00
_cell.angle_gamma   90.00
#
_symmetry.space_group_name_H-M   'P 1'
#
loop_
_entity.id
_entity.type
_entity.pdbx_description
1 polymer ?
#
loop_
_entity_poly.entity_id
_entity_poly.type
_entity_poly.pdbx_seq_one_letter_code
_entity_poly.pdbx_strand_id
1 'polypeptide(L)'
;MKFNPLLVIKLLLGLFICIGIALTIFMMVHGSKIVGAYVVSVLFILFPGIILYGMTLGFRVSEKTITRQIAQQESVTSDHKGISYQIPLLKTTQFISWEIIETIIYSNYHSDDQAQFSFYLTQPAIQIASEKPGWLAKVLLPLIKTSKKVVIYENCINFREIPKMLEKHFSSINPVDINEVHGKGTLLRSKTTLRENTIQIEEYWKPNPNFEPEKVIYDRYNRTIDEQKQSKNS
;
A
#
# COMPACT_ATOMS: atom_id res chain seq x y z
N MET A 1 11.91 -37.21 15.13
CA MET A 1 10.57 -36.76 14.67
C MET A 1 10.66 -35.30 14.27
N LYS A 2 10.21 -34.91 13.07
CA LYS A 2 10.18 -33.49 12.66
C LYS A 2 8.98 -32.82 13.33
N PHE A 3 9.23 -31.85 14.20
CA PHE A 3 8.20 -31.06 14.86
C PHE A 3 7.48 -30.18 13.82
N ASN A 4 6.16 -30.32 13.69
CA ASN A 4 5.36 -29.46 12.83
C ASN A 4 4.61 -28.43 13.70
N PRO A 5 5.13 -27.20 13.84
CA PRO A 5 4.55 -26.20 14.74
C PRO A 5 3.11 -25.82 14.37
N LEU A 6 2.75 -25.90 13.08
CA LEU A 6 1.39 -25.61 12.62
C LEU A 6 0.38 -26.65 13.08
N LEU A 7 0.80 -27.92 13.22
CA LEU A 7 -0.07 -28.98 13.72
C LEU A 7 -0.38 -28.77 15.21
N VAL A 8 0.63 -28.35 15.98
CA VAL A 8 0.46 -28.01 17.40
C VAL A 8 -0.50 -26.84 17.59
N ILE A 9 -0.36 -25.78 16.77
CA ILE A 9 -1.27 -24.61 16.82
C ILE A 9 -2.71 -25.02 16.49
N LYS A 10 -2.94 -25.84 15.45
CA LYS A 10 -4.28 -26.33 15.10
C LYS A 10 -4.92 -27.13 16.23
N LEU A 11 -4.13 -27.97 16.90
CA LEU A 11 -4.59 -28.79 18.02
C LEU A 11 -4.94 -27.92 19.25
N LEU A 12 -4.13 -26.90 19.53
CA LEU A 12 -4.40 -25.91 20.59
C LEU A 12 -5.70 -25.14 20.30
N LEU A 13 -5.91 -24.66 19.07
CA LEU A 13 -7.14 -23.98 18.67
C LEU A 13 -8.37 -24.90 18.82
N GLY A 14 -8.25 -26.17 18.41
CA GLY A 14 -9.30 -27.17 18.62
C GLY A 14 -9.63 -27.37 20.10
N LEU A 15 -8.62 -27.41 20.98
CA LEU A 15 -8.83 -27.52 22.43
C LEU A 15 -9.64 -26.33 22.98
N PHE A 16 -9.32 -25.10 22.57
CA PHE A 16 -10.07 -23.91 22.99
C PHE A 16 -11.55 -23.97 22.57
N ILE A 17 -11.83 -24.45 21.36
CA ILE A 17 -13.21 -24.65 20.88
C ILE A 17 -13.94 -25.68 21.75
N CYS A 18 -13.30 -26.82 22.06
CA CYS A 18 -13.87 -27.84 22.93
C CYS A 18 -14.18 -27.30 24.34
N ILE A 19 -13.27 -26.50 24.91
CA ILE A 19 -13.48 -25.84 26.21
C ILE A 19 -14.68 -24.88 26.12
N GLY A 20 -14.77 -24.08 25.06
CA GLY A 20 -15.88 -23.17 24.83
C GLY A 20 -17.24 -23.89 24.79
N ILE A 21 -17.32 -25.01 24.07
CA ILE A 21 -18.53 -25.86 23.99
C ILE A 21 -18.87 -26.47 25.35
N ALA A 22 -17.89 -27.02 26.07
CA ALA A 22 -18.09 -27.61 27.40
C ALA A 22 -18.64 -26.57 28.39
N LEU A 23 -18.11 -25.34 28.36
CA LEU A 23 -18.63 -24.23 29.15
C LEU A 23 -20.07 -23.86 28.76
N THR A 24 -20.41 -23.85 27.47
CA THR A 24 -21.81 -23.59 27.03
C THR A 24 -22.76 -24.65 27.60
N ILE A 25 -22.41 -25.93 27.46
CA ILE A 25 -23.23 -27.06 27.93
C ILE A 25 -23.38 -27.01 29.44
N PHE A 26 -22.29 -26.79 30.19
CA PHE A 26 -22.32 -26.67 31.64
C PHE A 26 -23.27 -25.55 32.10
N MET A 27 -23.22 -24.38 31.45
CA MET A 27 -24.09 -23.26 31.79
C MET A 27 -25.57 -23.52 31.47
N MET A 28 -25.86 -24.22 30.36
CA MET A 28 -27.22 -24.64 30.03
C MET A 28 -27.77 -25.65 31.03
N VAL A 29 -26.99 -26.66 31.41
CA VAL A 29 -27.39 -27.70 32.38
C VAL A 29 -27.66 -27.10 33.76
N HIS A 30 -26.85 -26.13 34.19
CA HIS A 30 -27.02 -25.47 35.49
C HIS A 30 -27.96 -24.25 35.47
N GLY A 31 -28.62 -23.94 34.34
CA GLY A 31 -29.59 -22.84 34.25
C GLY A 31 -29.00 -21.47 34.60
N SER A 32 -27.74 -21.23 34.23
CA SER A 32 -27.05 -19.97 34.53
C SER A 32 -27.77 -18.78 33.87
N LYS A 33 -28.01 -17.70 34.63
CA LYS A 33 -28.56 -16.43 34.11
C LYS A 33 -27.47 -15.39 33.82
N ILE A 34 -26.20 -15.77 33.94
CA ILE A 34 -25.07 -14.86 33.81
C ILE A 34 -24.74 -14.68 32.33
N VAL A 35 -25.28 -13.63 31.71
CA VAL A 35 -25.10 -13.32 30.28
C VAL A 35 -23.62 -13.26 29.88
N GLY A 36 -22.77 -12.65 30.71
CA GLY A 36 -21.33 -12.54 30.43
C GLY A 36 -20.64 -13.89 30.26
N ALA A 37 -21.14 -14.92 30.93
CA ALA A 37 -20.56 -16.26 30.90
C ALA A 37 -20.82 -16.97 29.55
N TYR A 38 -22.00 -16.73 28.95
CA TYR A 38 -22.30 -17.14 27.58
C TYR A 38 -21.49 -16.38 26.55
N VAL A 39 -21.28 -15.07 26.73
CA VAL A 39 -20.44 -14.24 25.84
C VAL A 39 -19.00 -14.76 25.82
N VAL A 40 -18.44 -15.07 26.99
CA VAL A 40 -17.08 -15.65 27.10
C VAL A 40 -17.02 -17.01 26.40
N SER A 41 -17.97 -17.90 26.64
CA SER A 41 -18.03 -19.21 25.97
C SER A 41 -18.09 -19.07 24.44
N VAL A 42 -18.91 -18.15 23.92
CA VAL A 42 -19.00 -17.87 22.47
C VAL A 42 -17.70 -17.34 21.91
N LEU A 43 -16.97 -16.47 22.64
CA LEU A 43 -15.66 -15.98 22.21
C LEU A 43 -14.62 -17.10 22.13
N PHE A 44 -14.63 -18.03 23.08
CA PHE A 44 -13.76 -19.22 23.08
C PHE A 44 -14.06 -20.19 21.93
N ILE A 45 -15.24 -20.08 21.29
CA ILE A 45 -15.60 -20.87 20.11
C ILE A 45 -15.27 -20.08 18.82
N LEU A 46 -15.78 -18.84 18.73
CA LEU A 46 -15.70 -18.05 17.49
C LEU A 46 -14.27 -17.62 17.17
N PHE A 47 -13.51 -17.11 18.13
CA PHE A 47 -12.19 -16.57 17.86
C PHE A 47 -11.21 -17.67 17.39
N PRO A 48 -11.08 -18.81 18.09
CA PRO A 48 -10.25 -19.91 17.59
C PRO A 48 -10.82 -20.56 16.34
N GLY A 49 -12.15 -20.61 16.20
CA GLY A 49 -12.83 -21.16 15.01
C GLY A 49 -12.53 -20.37 13.74
N ILE A 50 -12.56 -19.04 13.80
CA ILE A 50 -12.22 -18.15 12.68
C ILE A 50 -10.75 -18.33 12.28
N ILE A 51 -9.84 -18.40 13.24
CA ILE A 51 -8.41 -18.61 12.99
C ILE A 51 -8.18 -19.99 12.36
N LEU A 52 -8.80 -21.03 12.92
CA LEU A 52 -8.68 -22.40 12.41
C LEU A 52 -9.22 -22.49 10.98
N TYR A 53 -10.39 -21.91 10.71
CA TYR A 53 -10.97 -21.80 9.38
C TYR A 53 -10.05 -21.10 8.39
N GLY A 54 -9.48 -19.95 8.79
CA GLY A 54 -8.50 -19.21 7.98
C GLY A 54 -7.24 -20.03 7.67
N MET A 55 -6.76 -20.83 8.63
CA MET A 55 -5.59 -21.70 8.45
C MET A 55 -5.85 -22.97 7.64
N THR A 56 -7.09 -23.46 7.58
CA THR A 56 -7.43 -24.72 6.88
C THR A 56 -8.00 -24.50 5.49
N LEU A 57 -8.93 -23.55 5.35
CA LEU A 57 -9.69 -23.33 4.12
C LEU A 57 -9.27 -22.04 3.40
N GLY A 58 -8.61 -21.13 4.12
CA GLY A 58 -8.26 -19.81 3.62
C GLY A 58 -9.48 -18.88 3.57
N PHE A 59 -9.27 -17.59 3.81
CA PHE A 59 -10.30 -16.59 3.54
C PHE A 59 -10.39 -16.38 2.04
N ARG A 60 -11.41 -16.95 1.39
CA ARG A 60 -11.74 -16.60 0.01
C ARG A 60 -12.29 -15.18 -0.02
N VAL A 61 -11.47 -14.24 -0.48
CA VAL A 61 -11.94 -12.89 -0.81
C VAL A 61 -12.90 -13.02 -2.01
N SER A 62 -14.13 -12.54 -1.85
CA SER A 62 -15.12 -12.58 -2.93
C SER A 62 -14.61 -11.80 -4.14
N GLU A 63 -14.86 -12.31 -5.35
CA GLU A 63 -14.58 -11.59 -6.60
C GLU A 63 -15.21 -10.19 -6.59
N LYS A 64 -16.41 -10.04 -6.01
CA LYS A 64 -17.06 -8.73 -5.83
C LYS A 64 -16.22 -7.75 -5.02
N THR A 65 -15.49 -8.23 -4.01
CA THR A 65 -14.59 -7.41 -3.20
C THR A 65 -13.36 -7.01 -4.01
N ILE A 66 -12.79 -7.92 -4.80
CA ILE A 66 -11.64 -7.64 -5.68
C ILE A 66 -12.02 -6.61 -6.75
N THR A 67 -13.14 -6.82 -7.45
CA THR A 67 -13.63 -5.87 -8.47
C THR A 67 -13.89 -4.49 -7.87
N ARG A 68 -14.44 -4.44 -6.65
CA ARG A 68 -14.65 -3.18 -5.94
C ARG A 68 -13.34 -2.49 -5.57
N GLN A 69 -12.32 -3.24 -5.18
CA GLN A 69 -10.98 -2.69 -4.91
C GLN A 69 -10.35 -2.14 -6.18
N ILE A 70 -10.42 -2.86 -7.30
CA ILE A 70 -9.92 -2.39 -8.60
C ILE A 70 -10.63 -1.10 -9.03
N ALA A 71 -11.96 -1.05 -8.87
CA ALA A 71 -12.74 0.15 -9.19
C ALA A 71 -12.43 1.36 -8.30
N GLN A 72 -11.81 1.13 -7.14
CA GLN A 72 -11.40 2.18 -6.21
C GLN A 72 -9.92 2.55 -6.33
N GLN A 73 -9.17 1.86 -7.18
CA GLN A 73 -7.76 2.10 -7.39
C GLN A 73 -7.53 3.45 -8.05
N GLU A 74 -6.57 4.20 -7.53
CA GLU A 74 -6.18 5.51 -8.06
C GLU A 74 -5.57 5.34 -9.45
N SER A 75 -5.69 6.35 -10.31
CA SER A 75 -5.13 6.32 -11.66
C SER A 75 -4.51 7.64 -12.06
N VAL A 76 -3.49 7.58 -12.91
CA VAL A 76 -2.84 8.75 -13.45
C VAL A 76 -2.88 8.74 -14.98
N THR A 77 -3.20 9.89 -15.56
CA THR A 77 -3.11 10.14 -17.00
C THR A 77 -2.49 11.51 -17.25
N SER A 78 -1.95 11.72 -18.45
CA SER A 78 -1.38 13.00 -18.83
C SER A 78 -1.88 13.48 -20.18
N ASP A 79 -1.92 14.79 -20.35
CA ASP A 79 -2.18 15.47 -21.61
C ASP A 79 -1.18 16.61 -21.83
N HIS A 80 -1.44 17.46 -22.82
CA HIS A 80 -0.59 18.60 -23.15
C HIS A 80 -0.59 19.72 -22.09
N LYS A 81 -1.55 19.73 -21.15
CA LYS A 81 -1.71 20.77 -20.13
C LYS A 81 -1.23 20.34 -18.75
N GLY A 82 -1.33 19.05 -18.42
CA GLY A 82 -0.92 18.55 -17.12
C GLY A 82 -1.12 17.06 -16.90
N ILE A 83 -1.04 16.68 -15.63
CA ILE A 83 -1.33 15.35 -15.09
C ILE A 83 -2.70 15.37 -14.44
N SER A 84 -3.55 14.41 -14.79
CA SER A 84 -4.80 14.13 -14.09
C SER A 84 -4.61 12.93 -13.18
N TYR A 85 -4.70 13.17 -11.86
CA TYR A 85 -4.64 12.15 -10.83
C TYR A 85 -6.03 11.89 -10.27
N GLN A 86 -6.58 10.72 -10.55
CA GLN A 86 -7.93 10.34 -10.14
C GLN A 86 -7.88 9.64 -8.78
N ILE A 87 -8.69 10.13 -7.85
CA ILE A 87 -8.85 9.57 -6.51
C ILE A 87 -10.31 9.12 -6.34
N PRO A 88 -10.68 7.89 -6.79
CA PRO A 88 -12.06 7.43 -6.79
C PRO A 88 -12.69 7.41 -5.39
N LEU A 89 -11.91 7.12 -4.35
CA LEU A 89 -12.36 7.11 -2.95
C LEU A 89 -12.94 8.47 -2.53
N LEU A 90 -12.36 9.55 -3.05
CA LEU A 90 -12.79 10.92 -2.79
C LEU A 90 -13.71 11.48 -3.89
N LYS A 91 -13.99 10.69 -4.93
CA LYS A 91 -14.73 11.10 -6.15
C LYS A 91 -14.19 12.41 -6.72
N THR A 92 -12.87 12.55 -6.75
CA THR A 92 -12.20 13.80 -7.13
C THR A 92 -11.01 13.48 -8.02
N THR A 93 -10.78 14.36 -9.00
CA THR A 93 -9.56 14.36 -9.81
C THR A 93 -8.73 15.58 -9.42
N GLN A 94 -7.45 15.37 -9.12
CA GLN A 94 -6.48 16.44 -8.99
C GLN A 94 -5.83 16.68 -10.35
N PHE A 95 -5.94 17.89 -10.86
CA PHE A 95 -5.26 18.30 -12.07
C PHE A 95 -4.02 19.12 -11.70
N ILE A 96 -2.86 18.57 -12.02
CA ILE A 96 -1.55 19.18 -11.81
C ILE A 96 -1.10 19.74 -13.16
N SER A 97 -1.20 21.06 -13.34
CA SER A 97 -0.68 21.69 -14.57
C SER A 97 0.84 21.57 -14.60
N TRP A 98 1.39 21.36 -15.79
CA TRP A 98 2.85 21.31 -15.96
C TRP A 98 3.54 22.61 -15.49
N GLU A 99 2.89 23.75 -15.73
CA GLU A 99 3.41 25.09 -15.44
C GLU A 99 3.53 25.41 -13.94
N ILE A 100 2.87 24.64 -13.07
CA ILE A 100 2.91 24.85 -11.62
C ILE A 100 3.85 23.88 -10.90
N ILE A 101 4.40 22.89 -11.62
CA ILE A 101 5.35 21.93 -11.05
C ILE A 101 6.68 22.63 -10.79
N GLU A 102 7.07 22.68 -9.52
CA GLU A 102 8.35 23.23 -9.08
C GLU A 102 9.41 22.13 -9.01
N THR A 103 9.07 21.01 -8.36
CA THR A 103 10.00 19.91 -8.12
C THR A 103 9.27 18.57 -8.18
N ILE A 104 9.91 17.56 -8.74
CA ILE A 104 9.47 16.17 -8.72
C ILE A 104 10.56 15.31 -8.06
N ILE A 105 10.17 14.57 -7.02
CA ILE A 105 11.06 13.63 -6.33
C ILE A 105 10.47 12.23 -6.46
N TYR A 106 11.28 11.28 -6.90
CA TYR A 106 11.00 9.85 -6.76
C TYR A 106 11.62 9.37 -5.47
N SER A 107 10.86 8.61 -4.67
CA SER A 107 11.41 7.95 -3.49
C SER A 107 11.03 6.48 -3.46
N ASN A 108 12.00 5.64 -3.12
CA ASN A 108 11.87 4.20 -2.96
C ASN A 108 12.65 3.79 -1.70
N TYR A 109 11.92 3.43 -0.64
CA TYR A 109 12.47 3.11 0.69
C TYR A 109 12.34 1.60 0.99
N HIS A 110 13.17 1.08 1.91
CA HIS A 110 13.22 -0.35 2.24
C HIS A 110 12.02 -0.88 3.04
N SER A 111 11.23 0.02 3.64
CA SER A 111 10.13 -0.26 4.57
C SER A 111 8.83 -0.63 3.83
N ASP A 112 7.73 -0.81 4.58
CA ASP A 112 6.36 -0.88 4.04
C ASP A 112 5.94 0.37 3.22
N ASP A 113 6.83 1.36 3.09
CA ASP A 113 6.63 2.55 2.28
C ASP A 113 6.75 2.20 0.80
N GLN A 114 5.63 2.30 0.10
CA GLN A 114 5.56 2.09 -1.35
C GLN A 114 6.41 3.14 -2.08
N ALA A 115 7.00 2.76 -3.22
CA ALA A 115 7.62 3.72 -4.09
C ALA A 115 6.62 4.82 -4.48
N GLN A 116 7.08 6.07 -4.60
CA GLN A 116 6.18 7.19 -4.82
C GLN A 116 6.83 8.32 -5.62
N PHE A 117 6.00 9.07 -6.34
CA PHE A 117 6.35 10.38 -6.91
C PHE A 117 5.74 11.48 -6.04
N SER A 118 6.58 12.38 -5.55
CA SER A 118 6.16 13.60 -4.85
C SER A 118 6.31 14.80 -5.80
N PHE A 119 5.18 15.41 -6.14
CA PHE A 119 5.10 16.65 -6.91
C PHE A 119 4.96 17.83 -5.95
N TYR A 120 5.94 18.71 -5.93
CA TYR A 120 5.89 19.99 -5.24
C TYR A 120 5.50 21.09 -6.23
N LEU A 121 4.52 21.88 -5.84
CA LEU A 121 3.84 22.83 -6.72
C LEU A 121 3.99 24.25 -6.18
N THR A 122 4.10 25.24 -7.06
CA THR A 122 4.13 26.65 -6.68
C THR A 122 2.78 27.11 -6.08
N GLN A 123 1.70 26.47 -6.52
CA GLN A 123 0.32 26.67 -6.05
C GLN A 123 -0.43 25.33 -5.99
N PRO A 124 -1.53 25.21 -5.23
CA PRO A 124 -2.29 23.96 -5.12
C PRO A 124 -2.83 23.46 -6.46
N ALA A 125 -2.92 22.15 -6.62
CA ALA A 125 -3.51 21.51 -7.80
C ALA A 125 -5.02 21.79 -7.91
N ILE A 126 -5.52 21.91 -9.14
CA ILE A 126 -6.95 22.16 -9.39
C ILE A 126 -7.74 20.90 -9.02
N GLN A 127 -8.76 21.05 -8.18
CA GLN A 127 -9.60 19.93 -7.75
C GLN A 127 -10.90 19.90 -8.56
N ILE A 128 -11.11 18.82 -9.30
CA ILE A 128 -12.35 18.55 -10.05
C ILE A 128 -13.14 17.51 -9.25
N ALA A 129 -14.03 17.97 -8.38
CA ALA A 129 -14.82 17.11 -7.51
C ALA A 129 -16.20 16.80 -8.12
N SER A 130 -16.71 15.59 -7.86
CA SER A 130 -18.08 15.19 -8.22
C SER A 130 -19.14 15.98 -7.43
N GLU A 131 -20.32 16.19 -8.02
CA GLU A 131 -21.43 16.96 -7.46
C GLU A 131 -21.89 16.48 -6.06
N LYS A 132 -21.69 15.20 -5.72
CA LYS A 132 -22.09 14.61 -4.43
C LYS A 132 -20.92 13.88 -3.76
N PRO A 133 -20.03 14.61 -3.05
CA PRO A 133 -18.92 14.01 -2.34
C PRO A 133 -19.40 13.18 -1.15
N GLY A 134 -18.79 12.00 -0.97
CA GLY A 134 -19.02 11.14 0.19
C GLY A 134 -18.50 11.76 1.50
N TRP A 135 -18.81 11.15 2.64
CA TRP A 135 -18.39 11.67 3.95
C TRP A 135 -16.86 11.77 4.10
N LEU A 136 -16.10 10.80 3.58
CA LEU A 136 -14.63 10.82 3.54
C LEU A 136 -14.10 12.05 2.77
N ALA A 137 -14.71 12.34 1.62
CA ALA A 137 -14.35 13.48 0.80
C ALA A 137 -14.61 14.81 1.52
N LYS A 138 -15.67 14.93 2.32
CA LYS A 138 -15.93 16.15 3.10
C LYS A 138 -14.83 16.47 4.11
N VAL A 139 -14.21 15.43 4.70
CA VAL A 139 -13.15 15.60 5.69
C VAL A 139 -11.78 15.82 5.03
N LEU A 140 -11.47 15.07 3.96
CA LEU A 140 -10.12 15.04 3.38
C LEU A 140 -9.91 16.09 2.28
N LEU A 141 -10.95 16.46 1.51
CA LEU A 141 -10.80 17.43 0.41
C LEU A 141 -10.30 18.81 0.85
N PRO A 142 -10.71 19.38 2.00
CA PRO A 142 -10.17 20.66 2.46
C PRO A 142 -8.65 20.63 2.64
N LEU A 143 -8.08 19.56 3.21
CA LEU A 143 -6.63 19.42 3.42
C LEU A 143 -5.90 19.34 2.08
N ILE A 144 -6.47 18.57 1.16
CA ILE A 144 -5.89 18.31 -0.15
C ILE A 144 -5.96 19.56 -1.06
N LYS A 145 -7.04 20.35 -0.96
CA LYS A 145 -7.25 21.60 -1.73
C LYS A 145 -6.21 22.67 -1.46
N THR A 146 -5.67 22.73 -0.24
CA THR A 146 -4.66 23.73 0.14
C THR A 146 -3.24 23.21 -0.02
N SER A 147 -3.07 21.90 -0.22
CA SER A 147 -1.76 21.28 -0.33
C SER A 147 -1.06 21.70 -1.62
N LYS A 148 0.20 22.14 -1.47
CA LYS A 148 1.14 22.34 -2.58
C LYS A 148 1.98 21.09 -2.88
N LYS A 149 1.63 19.96 -2.26
CA LYS A 149 2.27 18.66 -2.47
C LYS A 149 1.22 17.65 -2.92
N VAL A 150 1.49 16.97 -4.03
CA VAL A 150 0.72 15.80 -4.47
C VAL A 150 1.65 14.60 -4.45
N VAL A 151 1.19 13.50 -3.85
CA VAL A 151 1.93 12.24 -3.78
C VAL A 151 1.15 11.19 -4.54
N ILE A 152 1.83 10.50 -5.46
CA ILE A 152 1.28 9.36 -6.21
C ILE A 152 2.09 8.14 -5.82
N TYR A 153 1.40 7.09 -5.35
CA TYR A 153 2.01 5.85 -4.86
C TYR A 153 2.08 4.77 -5.95
N GLU A 154 2.98 3.78 -5.77
CA GLU A 154 3.24 2.70 -6.73
C GLU A 154 1.98 1.90 -7.12
N ASN A 155 1.04 1.78 -6.19
CA ASN A 155 -0.23 1.09 -6.44
C ASN A 155 -1.19 1.84 -7.39
N CYS A 156 -0.86 3.05 -7.83
CA CYS A 156 -1.64 3.81 -8.79
C CYS A 156 -1.59 3.16 -10.19
N ILE A 157 -2.74 3.04 -10.85
CA ILE A 157 -2.82 2.63 -12.26
C ILE A 157 -2.01 3.64 -13.09
N ASN A 158 -1.17 3.13 -13.98
CA ASN A 158 -0.21 3.89 -14.81
C ASN A 158 0.91 4.59 -14.05
N PHE A 159 1.17 4.25 -12.78
CA PHE A 159 2.33 4.77 -12.03
C PHE A 159 3.64 4.63 -12.81
N ARG A 160 3.85 3.47 -13.43
CA ARG A 160 5.06 3.15 -14.21
C ARG A 160 5.21 3.96 -15.50
N GLU A 161 4.14 4.61 -15.94
CA GLU A 161 4.15 5.46 -17.13
C GLU A 161 4.56 6.90 -16.80
N ILE A 162 4.55 7.30 -15.51
CA ILE A 162 4.86 8.67 -15.08
C ILE A 162 6.17 9.18 -15.69
N PRO A 163 7.32 8.47 -15.66
CA PRO A 163 8.55 8.99 -16.27
C PRO A 163 8.38 9.32 -17.75
N LYS A 164 7.68 8.47 -18.52
CA LYS A 164 7.39 8.75 -19.95
C LYS A 164 6.52 9.98 -20.12
N MET A 165 5.55 10.20 -19.21
CA MET A 165 4.73 11.41 -19.20
C MET A 165 5.59 12.66 -18.95
N LEU A 166 6.58 12.57 -18.05
CA LEU A 166 7.51 13.66 -17.75
C LEU A 166 8.47 13.94 -18.89
N GLU A 167 9.09 12.92 -19.49
CA GLU A 167 10.04 13.05 -20.62
C GLU A 167 9.40 13.73 -21.83
N LYS A 168 8.10 13.51 -22.05
CA LYS A 168 7.36 14.14 -23.14
C LYS A 168 7.20 15.64 -22.95
N HIS A 169 7.21 16.13 -21.71
CA HIS A 169 6.93 17.54 -21.40
C HIS A 169 8.18 18.33 -21.02
N PHE A 170 9.08 17.75 -20.24
CA PHE A 170 10.28 18.41 -19.76
C PHE A 170 11.48 18.08 -20.65
N SER A 171 12.19 19.10 -21.11
CA SER A 171 13.37 18.93 -21.99
C SER A 171 14.56 18.25 -21.30
N SER A 172 14.62 18.29 -19.97
CA SER A 172 15.65 17.64 -19.16
C SER A 172 15.02 17.12 -17.87
N ILE A 173 15.09 15.80 -17.67
CA ILE A 173 14.79 15.14 -16.41
C ILE A 173 15.92 14.19 -16.07
N ASN A 174 16.15 13.97 -14.79
CA ASN A 174 17.05 12.91 -14.34
C ASN A 174 16.37 11.56 -14.52
N PRO A 175 17.04 10.57 -15.13
CA PRO A 175 16.45 9.25 -15.34
C PRO A 175 16.18 8.57 -13.99
N VAL A 176 15.06 7.86 -13.92
CA VAL A 176 14.68 7.05 -12.75
C VAL A 176 14.41 5.63 -13.22
N ASP A 177 15.12 4.67 -12.63
CA ASP A 177 14.80 3.26 -12.78
C ASP A 177 13.74 2.84 -11.75
N ILE A 178 12.49 2.75 -12.19
CA ILE A 178 11.36 2.31 -11.35
C ILE A 178 11.48 0.81 -11.00
N ASN A 179 12.29 0.05 -11.73
CA ASN A 179 12.52 -1.37 -11.44
C ASN A 179 13.71 -1.58 -10.50
N GLU A 180 14.43 -0.52 -10.14
CA GLU A 180 15.52 -0.61 -9.18
C GLU A 180 14.96 -1.09 -7.84
N VAL A 181 15.36 -2.29 -7.45
CA VAL A 181 14.94 -2.86 -6.18
C VAL A 181 15.80 -2.25 -5.09
N HIS A 182 15.15 -1.71 -4.06
CA HIS A 182 15.79 -1.00 -2.97
C HIS A 182 17.08 -1.68 -2.49
N GLY A 183 18.21 -0.98 -2.61
CA GLY A 183 19.50 -1.40 -2.08
C GLY A 183 20.08 -2.67 -2.70
N LYS A 184 19.44 -3.30 -3.69
CA LYS A 184 20.03 -4.42 -4.43
C LYS A 184 21.12 -3.88 -5.36
N GLY A 185 22.36 -4.29 -5.12
CA GLY A 185 23.48 -4.03 -6.01
C GLY A 185 23.72 -5.22 -6.93
N THR A 186 24.86 -5.89 -6.75
CA THR A 186 25.26 -7.01 -7.62
C THR A 186 24.65 -8.32 -7.13
N LEU A 187 24.02 -9.08 -8.02
CA LEU A 187 23.60 -10.45 -7.73
C LEU A 187 24.85 -11.31 -7.48
N LEU A 188 25.01 -11.82 -6.26
CA LEU A 188 26.12 -12.71 -5.90
C LEU A 188 25.82 -14.15 -6.27
N ARG A 189 24.57 -14.57 -6.07
CA ARG A 189 24.14 -15.95 -6.28
C ARG A 189 22.64 -16.01 -6.49
N SER A 190 22.20 -16.80 -7.46
CA SER A 190 20.81 -17.22 -7.60
C SER A 190 20.72 -18.73 -7.49
N LYS A 191 19.68 -19.21 -6.78
CA LYS A 191 19.39 -20.63 -6.62
C LYS A 191 17.94 -20.87 -6.99
N THR A 192 17.74 -21.56 -8.11
CA THR A 192 16.42 -22.03 -8.53
C THR A 192 16.17 -23.42 -7.97
N THR A 193 15.08 -23.59 -7.24
CA THR A 193 14.63 -24.88 -6.71
C THR A 193 13.25 -25.19 -7.28
N LEU A 194 13.13 -26.33 -7.96
CA LEU A 194 11.83 -26.84 -8.41
C LEU A 194 11.20 -27.64 -7.25
N ARG A 195 10.03 -27.22 -6.78
CA ARG A 195 9.26 -27.95 -5.77
C ARG A 195 7.87 -28.25 -6.28
N GLU A 196 7.64 -29.52 -6.61
CA GLU A 196 6.36 -30.21 -6.90
C GLU A 196 5.46 -29.62 -8.00
N ASN A 197 5.39 -28.29 -8.17
CA ASN A 197 4.87 -27.53 -9.31
C ASN A 197 5.20 -26.01 -9.22
N THR A 198 6.14 -25.60 -8.36
CA THR A 198 6.53 -24.20 -8.16
C THR A 198 8.03 -24.02 -8.41
N ILE A 199 8.36 -22.92 -9.08
CA ILE A 199 9.74 -22.46 -9.25
C ILE A 199 10.02 -21.48 -8.12
N GLN A 200 10.87 -21.86 -7.19
CA GLN A 200 11.35 -20.96 -6.14
C GLN A 200 12.74 -20.46 -6.54
N ILE A 201 12.89 -19.14 -6.67
CA ILE A 201 14.17 -18.48 -6.96
C ILE A 201 14.62 -17.76 -5.70
N GLU A 202 15.72 -18.21 -5.10
CA GLU A 202 16.38 -17.54 -3.98
C GLU A 202 17.58 -16.76 -4.51
N GLU A 203 17.60 -15.46 -4.29
CA GLU A 203 18.68 -14.59 -4.76
C GLU A 203 19.41 -13.95 -3.59
N TYR A 204 20.73 -14.02 -3.62
CA TYR A 204 21.63 -13.37 -2.69
C TYR A 204 22.29 -12.20 -3.39
N TRP A 205 22.04 -10.99 -2.88
CA TRP A 205 22.49 -9.74 -3.46
C TRP A 205 23.54 -9.08 -2.56
N LYS A 206 24.57 -8.51 -3.17
CA LYS A 206 25.44 -7.55 -2.52
C LYS A 206 24.69 -6.21 -2.47
N PRO A 207 24.63 -5.52 -1.33
CA PRO A 207 24.01 -4.20 -1.27
C PRO A 207 24.69 -3.20 -2.20
N ASN A 208 23.93 -2.29 -2.79
CA ASN A 208 24.48 -1.13 -3.49
C ASN A 208 24.78 -0.02 -2.46
N PRO A 209 26.07 0.28 -2.17
CA PRO A 209 26.42 1.32 -1.19
C PRO A 209 26.09 2.73 -1.68
N ASN A 210 25.88 2.91 -2.99
CA ASN A 210 25.56 4.19 -3.62
C ASN A 210 24.07 4.29 -3.95
N PHE A 211 23.22 3.47 -3.31
CA PHE A 211 21.78 3.55 -3.52
C PHE A 211 21.23 4.84 -2.91
N GLU A 212 20.59 5.65 -3.74
CA GLU A 212 19.90 6.86 -3.32
C GLU A 212 18.40 6.59 -3.21
N PRO A 213 17.83 6.58 -1.98
CA PRO A 213 16.41 6.28 -1.77
C PRO A 213 15.50 7.41 -2.25
N GLU A 214 16.03 8.62 -2.41
CA GLU A 214 15.32 9.78 -2.97
C GLU A 214 16.12 10.31 -4.15
N LYS A 215 15.45 10.57 -5.27
CA LYS A 215 16.05 11.12 -6.48
C LYS A 215 15.22 12.30 -6.97
N VAL A 216 15.85 13.45 -7.17
CA VAL A 216 15.20 14.61 -7.83
C VAL A 216 15.15 14.32 -9.31
N ILE A 217 13.94 14.19 -9.83
CA ILE A 217 13.68 13.93 -11.25
C ILE A 217 13.70 15.22 -12.03
N TYR A 218 13.10 16.25 -11.44
CA TYR A 218 12.96 17.57 -12.02
C TYR A 218 12.99 18.60 -10.91
N ASP A 219 13.72 19.68 -11.10
CA ASP A 219 13.63 20.88 -10.28
C ASP A 219 13.75 22.10 -11.19
N ARG A 220 12.78 23.00 -11.10
CA ARG A 220 12.72 24.22 -11.92
C ARG A 220 13.95 25.12 -11.73
N TYR A 221 14.53 25.10 -10.53
CA TYR A 221 15.67 25.94 -10.15
C TYR A 221 16.99 25.15 -10.10
N ASN A 222 16.99 23.90 -10.56
CA ASN A 222 18.14 23.00 -10.57
C ASN A 222 18.79 22.79 -9.18
N ARG A 223 17.98 22.80 -8.12
CA ARG A 223 18.43 22.58 -6.73
C ARG A 223 18.62 21.09 -6.44
N THR A 224 19.59 20.79 -5.58
CA THR A 224 19.84 19.45 -5.02
C THR A 224 18.85 19.09 -3.91
N ILE A 225 18.78 17.81 -3.53
CA ILE A 225 17.94 17.33 -2.41
C ILE A 225 18.29 18.04 -1.11
N ASP A 226 19.58 18.28 -0.86
CA ASP A 226 20.06 18.89 0.39
C ASP A 226 19.66 20.36 0.49
N GLU A 227 19.74 21.12 -0.61
CA GLU A 227 19.28 22.51 -0.69
C GLU A 227 17.75 22.62 -0.52
N GLN A 228 17.01 21.63 -1.03
CA GLN A 228 15.55 21.56 -0.83
C GLN A 228 15.18 21.22 0.62
N LYS A 229 15.97 20.38 1.30
CA LYS A 229 15.76 20.05 2.72
C LYS A 229 16.07 21.24 3.63
N GLN A 230 17.10 22.03 3.30
CA GLN A 230 17.44 23.24 4.06
C GLN A 230 16.40 24.36 3.90
N SER A 231 15.88 24.58 2.69
CA SER A 231 14.85 25.62 2.46
C SER A 231 13.49 25.34 3.10
N LYS A 232 13.19 24.08 3.44
CA LYS A 232 11.95 23.70 4.14
C LYS A 232 12.03 23.81 5.67
N ASN A 233 13.24 23.92 6.23
CA ASN A 233 13.47 24.01 7.67
C ASN A 233 13.76 25.45 8.15
N SER A 234 13.74 26.42 7.24
CA SER A 234 13.86 27.85 7.52
C SER A 234 12.52 28.56 7.36
#